data_AF-A0A1E4RUV0-F1
#
_entry.id   AF-A0A1E4RUV0-F1
#
_cell.length_a   1.000
_cell.length_b   1.000
_cell.length_c   1.000
_cell.angle_alpha   90.00
_cell.angle_beta   90.00
_cell.angle_gamma   90.00
#
_symmetry.space_group_name_H-M   'P 1'
#
loop_
_entity.id
_entity.type
_entity.pdbx_description
1 polymer ?
#
loop_
_entity_poly.entity_id
_entity_poly.type
_entity_poly.pdbx_seq_one_letter_code
_entity_poly.pdbx_strand_id
1 'polypeptide(L)'
;MPSLGSGVSLPPTETLTERTQVAISQPEVIREFLCPLDEHTGDRILVQRDVIKGAIECSLADQLFIIAGPSALRDPLQSIGCMKWIRSKNEALSNVRVLMNLSIDRMAILSDRETVQPYYLTHGLVSTRLHLLELARHVALVGGVTDPILQVYFEDLYSFGLFYDLDNDCMTNLLSNSPFGIAILDRHFNTCQVELLSRQIQQCFEVQRLHLGVMGLGQIGMVLSKGNSDVVIAIGLDLLSEMMDQI
;
A
#
# COMPACT_ATOMS: atom_id res chain seq x y z
N MET A 1 -44.35 -17.07 39.88
CA MET A 1 -43.97 -15.70 39.48
C MET A 1 -42.81 -15.27 40.37
N PRO A 2 -41.55 -15.53 40.00
CA PRO A 2 -40.39 -14.94 40.66
C PRO A 2 -39.97 -13.64 39.97
N SER A 3 -39.39 -12.77 40.77
CA SER A 3 -39.00 -11.38 40.59
C SER A 3 -38.15 -11.05 39.36
N LEU A 4 -38.45 -9.91 38.73
CA LEU A 4 -37.55 -9.21 37.81
C LEU A 4 -36.23 -8.91 38.51
N GLY A 5 -35.15 -9.51 38.02
CA GLY A 5 -33.80 -9.04 38.29
C GLY A 5 -33.57 -7.72 37.57
N SER A 6 -33.32 -6.65 38.32
CA SER A 6 -32.82 -5.39 37.77
C SER A 6 -31.40 -5.63 37.25
N GLY A 7 -31.27 -5.91 35.96
CA GLY A 7 -30.00 -5.84 35.26
C GLY A 7 -29.53 -4.38 35.24
N VAL A 8 -28.73 -4.00 36.23
CA VAL A 8 -27.96 -2.76 36.16
C VAL A 8 -26.99 -2.92 35.00
N SER A 9 -27.29 -2.27 33.87
CA SER A 9 -26.31 -2.11 32.80
C SER A 9 -25.19 -1.23 33.34
N LEU A 10 -24.05 -1.84 33.65
CA LEU A 10 -22.82 -1.08 33.85
C LEU A 10 -22.57 -0.26 32.58
N PRO A 11 -22.24 1.05 32.69
CA PRO A 11 -21.85 1.82 31.52
C PRO A 11 -20.63 1.16 30.88
N PRO A 12 -20.50 1.21 29.54
CA PRO A 12 -19.34 0.64 28.87
C PRO A 12 -18.09 1.30 29.47
N THR A 13 -17.13 0.46 29.85
CA THR A 13 -15.79 0.88 30.23
C THR A 13 -15.13 1.48 28.99
N GLU A 14 -15.42 2.76 28.71
CA GLU A 14 -14.65 3.55 27.76
C GLU A 14 -13.19 3.50 28.23
N THR A 15 -12.33 3.06 27.33
CA THR A 15 -10.89 2.90 27.52
C THR A 15 -10.31 4.25 27.94
N LEU A 16 -9.91 4.36 29.22
CA LEU A 16 -9.34 5.56 29.87
C LEU A 16 -8.07 6.14 29.19
N THR A 17 -7.64 5.59 28.05
CA THR A 17 -6.51 6.01 27.24
C THR A 17 -6.90 6.80 25.98
N GLU A 18 -8.17 6.81 25.58
CA GLU A 18 -8.63 7.59 24.42
C GLU A 18 -8.70 9.07 24.76
N ARG A 19 -7.91 9.89 24.06
CA ARG A 19 -7.84 11.34 24.32
C ARG A 19 -8.93 12.12 23.59
N THR A 20 -9.30 11.71 22.38
CA THR A 20 -10.33 12.34 21.55
C THR A 20 -10.67 11.47 20.34
N GLN A 21 -11.94 11.44 19.94
CA GLN A 21 -12.40 10.85 18.69
C GLN A 21 -12.64 11.98 17.68
N VAL A 22 -12.15 11.82 16.45
CA VAL A 22 -12.30 12.80 15.37
C VAL A 22 -13.05 12.15 14.22
N ALA A 23 -14.11 12.79 13.75
CA ALA A 23 -14.81 12.35 12.56
C ALA A 23 -13.93 12.59 11.32
N ILE A 24 -13.70 11.53 10.55
CA ILE A 24 -13.03 11.60 9.24
C ILE A 24 -14.08 11.65 8.13
N SER A 25 -13.81 12.42 7.07
CA SER A 25 -14.71 12.51 5.92
C SER A 25 -14.79 11.16 5.20
N GLN A 26 -15.98 10.77 4.74
CA GLN A 26 -16.20 9.48 4.09
C GLN A 26 -15.31 9.29 2.84
N PRO A 27 -14.77 8.09 2.59
CA PRO A 27 -13.94 7.79 1.43
C PRO A 27 -14.56 8.20 0.09
N GLU A 28 -15.82 7.84 -0.16
CA GLU A 28 -16.55 8.19 -1.39
C GLU A 28 -16.66 9.72 -1.57
N VAL A 29 -16.91 10.47 -0.49
CA VAL A 29 -16.94 11.94 -0.56
C VAL A 29 -15.60 12.50 -1.04
N ILE A 30 -14.50 11.97 -0.49
CA ILE A 30 -13.16 12.39 -0.92
C ILE A 30 -12.88 11.96 -2.37
N ARG A 31 -13.19 10.71 -2.73
CA ARG A 31 -12.82 10.09 -4.00
C ARG A 31 -13.67 10.51 -5.18
N GLU A 32 -14.95 10.81 -4.97
CA GLU A 32 -15.89 11.09 -6.05
C GLU A 32 -16.18 12.59 -6.18
N PHE A 33 -16.07 13.35 -5.08
CA PHE A 33 -16.48 14.77 -5.07
C PHE A 33 -15.33 15.74 -4.80
N LEU A 34 -14.52 15.53 -3.76
CA LEU A 34 -13.49 16.49 -3.38
C LEU A 34 -12.22 16.38 -4.23
N CYS A 35 -11.81 15.16 -4.56
CA CYS A 35 -10.56 14.84 -5.24
C CYS A 35 -10.74 13.67 -6.21
N PRO A 36 -11.54 13.84 -7.27
CA PRO A 36 -11.80 12.79 -8.24
C PRO A 36 -10.56 12.39 -9.02
N LEU A 37 -10.44 11.09 -9.28
CA LEU A 37 -9.48 10.55 -10.25
C LEU A 37 -10.03 10.86 -11.65
N ASP A 38 -9.29 11.65 -12.43
CA ASP A 38 -9.66 11.93 -13.81
C ASP A 38 -9.44 10.70 -14.72
N GLU A 39 -10.28 10.56 -15.74
CA GLU A 39 -10.31 9.40 -16.65
C GLU A 39 -8.94 9.13 -17.28
N HIS A 40 -8.25 10.17 -17.73
CA HIS A 40 -6.93 10.04 -18.34
C HIS A 40 -5.89 9.47 -17.36
N THR A 41 -5.88 9.94 -16.12
CA THR A 41 -4.98 9.42 -15.08
C THR A 41 -5.37 8.00 -14.69
N GLY A 42 -6.67 7.70 -14.61
CA GLY A 42 -7.18 6.35 -14.36
C GLY A 42 -6.73 5.34 -15.41
N ASP A 43 -6.89 5.65 -16.70
CA ASP A 43 -6.46 4.80 -17.81
C ASP A 43 -4.96 4.51 -17.75
N ARG A 44 -4.16 5.53 -17.43
CA ARG A 44 -2.71 5.38 -17.29
C ARG A 44 -2.35 4.42 -16.15
N ILE A 45 -3.03 4.51 -15.00
CA ILE A 45 -2.81 3.61 -13.87
C ILE A 45 -3.16 2.18 -14.27
N LEU A 46 -4.30 1.97 -14.95
CA LEU A 46 -4.71 0.65 -15.41
C LEU A 46 -3.70 0.05 -16.40
N VAL A 47 -3.25 0.82 -17.39
CA VAL A 47 -2.20 0.38 -18.34
C VAL A 47 -0.91 0.02 -17.60
N GLN A 48 -0.53 0.76 -16.57
CA GLN A 48 0.65 0.44 -15.77
C GLN A 48 0.47 -0.85 -14.96
N ARG A 49 -0.71 -1.07 -14.36
CA ARG A 49 -1.03 -2.32 -13.66
C ARG A 49 -0.95 -3.52 -14.60
N ASP A 50 -1.51 -3.40 -15.80
CA ASP A 50 -1.49 -4.47 -16.81
C ASP A 50 -0.05 -4.80 -17.26
N VAL A 51 0.79 -3.78 -17.45
CA VAL A 51 2.20 -4.02 -17.81
C VAL A 51 2.96 -4.70 -16.67
N ILE A 52 2.75 -4.27 -15.42
CA ILE A 52 3.41 -4.87 -14.26
C ILE A 52 2.93 -6.31 -14.06
N LYS A 53 1.62 -6.56 -14.18
CA LYS A 53 1.03 -7.90 -14.16
C LYS A 53 1.65 -8.79 -15.23
N GLY A 54 1.75 -8.30 -16.47
CA GLY A 54 2.43 -9.02 -17.55
C GLY A 54 3.89 -9.32 -17.25
N ALA A 55 4.60 -8.42 -16.56
CA ALA A 55 5.98 -8.66 -16.12
C ALA A 55 6.08 -9.78 -15.07
N ILE A 56 5.14 -9.83 -14.14
CA ILE A 56 5.05 -10.87 -13.10
C ILE A 56 4.72 -12.23 -13.72
N GLU A 57 3.69 -12.29 -14.57
CA GLU A 57 3.18 -13.55 -15.11
C GLU A 57 4.04 -14.14 -16.23
N CYS A 58 4.51 -13.30 -17.16
CA CYS A 58 5.11 -13.77 -18.41
C CYS A 58 6.64 -13.77 -18.43
N SER A 59 7.30 -13.37 -17.33
CA SER A 59 8.75 -13.08 -17.33
C SER A 59 9.12 -12.27 -18.57
N LEU A 60 8.67 -11.00 -18.63
CA LEU A 60 9.14 -10.05 -19.65
C LEU A 60 10.66 -9.89 -19.49
N ALA A 61 11.43 -10.80 -20.10
CA ALA A 61 12.85 -11.02 -19.85
C ALA A 61 13.72 -9.79 -20.22
N ASP A 62 13.14 -8.85 -20.95
CA ASP A 62 13.83 -7.67 -21.48
C ASP A 62 13.49 -6.36 -20.72
N GLN A 63 12.61 -6.38 -19.71
CA GLN A 63 12.28 -5.18 -18.93
C GLN A 63 12.58 -5.34 -17.44
N LEU A 64 13.49 -4.49 -16.94
CA LEU A 64 13.81 -4.39 -15.52
C LEU A 64 12.93 -3.33 -14.85
N PHE A 65 12.21 -3.74 -13.79
CA PHE A 65 11.47 -2.82 -12.94
C PHE A 65 12.30 -2.43 -11.72
N ILE A 66 12.40 -1.13 -11.46
CA ILE A 66 13.12 -0.57 -10.31
C ILE A 66 12.12 0.24 -9.49
N ILE A 67 11.96 -0.13 -8.22
CA ILE A 67 11.17 0.67 -7.28
C ILE A 67 12.12 1.64 -6.58
N ALA A 68 11.91 2.94 -6.78
CA ALA A 68 12.75 3.98 -6.21
C ALA A 68 11.91 5.14 -5.68
N GLY A 69 12.30 5.74 -4.56
CA GLY A 69 11.58 6.86 -3.97
C GLY A 69 12.12 7.23 -2.60
N PRO A 70 11.60 8.31 -2.00
CA PRO A 70 11.97 8.68 -0.64
C PRO A 70 11.53 7.60 0.35
N SER A 71 12.36 7.35 1.37
CA SER A 71 12.01 6.46 2.48
C SER A 71 10.90 7.02 3.36
N ALA A 72 10.76 8.35 3.39
CA ALA A 72 9.67 9.06 4.05
C ALA A 72 9.37 10.37 3.31
N LEU A 73 8.09 10.67 3.13
CA LEU A 73 7.65 11.96 2.59
C LEU A 73 7.56 12.99 3.72
N ARG A 74 8.43 14.00 3.69
CA ARG A 74 8.38 15.16 4.61
C ARG A 74 7.80 16.40 3.93
N ASP A 75 8.20 16.62 2.69
CA ASP A 75 7.91 17.82 1.92
C ASP A 75 7.33 17.43 0.54
N PRO A 76 6.15 17.94 0.16
CA PRO A 76 5.60 17.77 -1.18
C PRO A 76 6.61 18.03 -2.30
N LEU A 77 7.50 19.01 -2.16
CA LEU A 77 8.48 19.37 -3.20
C LEU A 77 9.51 18.26 -3.44
N GLN A 78 9.86 17.48 -2.42
CA GLN A 78 10.79 16.35 -2.56
C GLN A 78 10.20 15.28 -3.48
N SER A 79 8.93 14.94 -3.29
CA SER A 79 8.21 14.04 -4.20
C SER A 79 8.13 14.58 -5.62
N ILE A 80 7.91 15.88 -5.81
CA ILE A 80 7.87 16.47 -7.15
C ILE A 80 9.25 16.37 -7.83
N GLY A 81 10.33 16.64 -7.10
CA GLY A 81 11.70 16.46 -7.60
C GLY A 81 12.00 15.01 -7.97
N CYS A 82 11.63 14.07 -7.09
CA CYS A 82 11.77 12.64 -7.33
C CYS A 82 10.96 12.17 -8.54
N MET A 83 9.70 12.61 -8.68
CA MET A 83 8.86 12.33 -9.84
C MET A 83 9.51 12.80 -11.14
N LYS A 84 10.03 14.03 -11.17
CA LYS A 84 10.71 14.57 -12.36
C LYS A 84 11.94 13.74 -12.73
N TRP A 85 12.72 13.32 -11.73
CA TRP A 85 13.86 12.44 -11.96
C TRP A 85 13.43 11.08 -12.51
N ILE A 86 12.44 10.41 -11.89
CA ILE A 86 11.91 9.13 -12.36
C ILE A 86 11.41 9.22 -13.79
N ARG A 87 10.62 10.26 -14.10
CA ARG A 87 10.12 10.53 -15.44
C ARG A 87 11.27 10.64 -16.45
N SER A 88 12.32 11.41 -16.12
CA SER A 88 13.49 11.54 -16.99
C SER A 88 14.22 10.21 -17.24
N LYS A 89 14.21 9.29 -16.26
CA LYS A 89 14.81 7.95 -16.42
C LYS A 89 13.96 7.05 -17.31
N ASN A 90 12.65 7.08 -17.14
CA ASN A 90 11.72 6.31 -17.98
C ASN A 90 11.70 6.81 -19.43
N GLU A 91 11.97 8.09 -19.68
CA GLU A 91 12.12 8.64 -21.03
C GLU A 91 13.48 8.26 -21.66
N ALA A 92 14.53 8.12 -20.85
CA ALA A 92 15.89 7.85 -21.33
C ALA A 92 16.22 6.35 -21.50
N LEU A 93 15.56 5.46 -20.75
CA LEU A 93 15.86 4.03 -20.71
C LEU A 93 14.67 3.22 -21.25
N SER A 94 14.87 2.48 -22.35
CA SER A 94 13.80 1.71 -22.99
C SER A 94 13.52 0.36 -22.32
N ASN A 95 14.51 -0.20 -21.63
CA ASN A 95 14.47 -1.52 -20.99
C ASN A 95 14.37 -1.43 -19.45
N VAL A 96 14.36 -0.22 -18.89
CA VAL A 96 14.23 -0.02 -17.44
C VAL A 96 13.01 0.84 -17.18
N ARG A 97 12.10 0.34 -16.34
CA ARG A 97 11.00 1.14 -15.79
C ARG A 97 11.25 1.39 -14.32
N VAL A 98 11.36 2.67 -13.98
CA VAL A 98 11.42 3.13 -12.60
C VAL A 98 10.00 3.48 -12.14
N LEU A 99 9.57 2.85 -11.05
CA LEU A 99 8.30 3.09 -10.36
C LEU A 99 8.57 3.89 -9.08
N MET A 100 7.69 4.84 -8.76
CA MET A 100 7.89 5.77 -7.65
C MET A 100 7.35 5.20 -6.34
N ASN A 101 8.23 4.88 -5.39
CA ASN A 101 7.81 4.48 -4.04
C ASN A 101 7.32 5.69 -3.23
N LEU A 102 6.08 5.64 -2.77
CA LEU A 102 5.44 6.63 -1.91
C LEU A 102 4.64 5.93 -0.80
N SER A 103 5.32 5.53 0.26
CA SER A 103 4.66 4.99 1.45
C SER A 103 4.16 6.15 2.34
N ILE A 104 2.88 6.47 2.25
CA ILE A 104 2.25 7.61 2.98
C ILE A 104 1.83 7.28 4.41
N ASP A 105 1.69 6.00 4.72
CA ASP A 105 1.18 5.45 5.98
C ASP A 105 2.31 5.05 6.94
N ARG A 106 3.55 5.00 6.46
CA ARG A 106 4.71 4.62 7.25
C ARG A 106 5.14 5.71 8.20
N MET A 107 5.32 5.32 9.45
CA MET A 107 6.27 6.00 10.32
C MET A 107 7.68 5.62 9.91
N ALA A 108 8.53 6.62 9.72
CA ALA A 108 9.94 6.40 9.43
C ALA A 108 10.80 7.01 10.53
N ILE A 109 11.83 6.29 10.95
CA ILE A 109 12.87 6.81 11.83
C ILE A 109 13.99 7.33 10.93
N LEU A 110 14.23 8.64 10.98
CA LEU A 110 15.30 9.29 10.23
C LEU A 110 16.33 9.77 11.26
N SER A 111 17.50 9.11 11.30
CA SER A 111 18.50 9.24 12.38
C SER A 111 17.95 8.86 13.77
N ASP A 112 18.81 8.71 14.77
CA ASP A 112 18.45 8.20 16.12
C ASP A 112 17.45 9.08 16.91
N ARG A 113 16.92 10.17 16.34
CA ARG A 113 16.07 11.14 17.09
C ARG A 113 14.88 11.73 16.34
N GLU A 114 14.69 11.51 15.04
CA GLU A 114 13.53 12.07 14.33
C GLU A 114 12.60 10.95 13.84
N THR A 115 11.44 10.83 14.48
CA THR A 115 10.32 10.06 13.94
C THR A 115 9.51 10.95 13.02
N VAL A 116 9.33 10.52 11.77
CA VAL A 116 8.41 11.13 10.83
C VAL A 116 7.08 10.42 10.94
N GLN A 117 6.04 11.18 11.27
CA GLN A 117 4.67 10.68 11.27
C GLN A 117 4.17 10.46 9.84
N PRO A 118 3.16 9.61 9.64
CA PRO A 118 2.54 9.38 8.34
C PRO A 118 2.15 10.71 7.66
N TYR A 119 2.37 10.77 6.35
CA TYR A 119 2.20 12.00 5.58
C TYR A 119 0.77 12.55 5.68
N TYR A 120 -0.22 11.65 5.67
CA TYR A 120 -1.64 12.00 5.76
C TYR A 120 -2.06 12.57 7.12
N LEU A 121 -1.37 12.22 8.21
CA LEU A 121 -1.63 12.82 9.53
C LEU A 121 -1.12 14.25 9.60
N THR A 122 -0.07 14.57 8.84
CA THR A 122 0.50 15.92 8.79
C THR A 122 -0.30 16.84 7.86
N HIS A 123 -0.71 16.35 6.69
CA HIS A 123 -1.29 17.17 5.61
C HIS A 123 -2.80 16.99 5.44
N GLY A 124 -3.40 15.98 6.08
CA GLY A 124 -4.79 15.58 5.91
C GLY A 124 -5.01 14.66 4.69
N LEU A 125 -6.13 13.93 4.70
CA LEU A 125 -6.49 12.96 3.66
C LEU A 125 -6.69 13.63 2.29
N VAL A 126 -7.39 14.77 2.25
CA VAL A 126 -7.69 15.52 1.02
C VAL A 126 -6.41 16.01 0.35
N SER A 127 -5.56 16.73 1.08
CA SER A 127 -4.29 17.25 0.55
C SER A 127 -3.36 16.12 0.11
N THR A 128 -3.33 15.02 0.86
CA THR A 128 -2.56 13.82 0.49
C THR A 128 -3.05 13.25 -0.82
N ARG A 129 -4.37 13.11 -1.00
CA ARG A 129 -4.95 12.58 -2.23
C ARG A 129 -4.66 13.46 -3.43
N LEU A 130 -4.84 14.78 -3.32
CA LEU A 130 -4.52 15.74 -4.39
C LEU A 130 -3.05 15.64 -4.80
N HIS A 131 -2.16 15.50 -3.82
CA HIS A 131 -0.74 15.34 -4.06
C HIS A 131 -0.42 14.04 -4.80
N LEU A 132 -0.99 12.92 -4.36
CA LEU A 132 -0.83 11.63 -5.05
C LEU A 132 -1.42 11.65 -6.47
N LEU A 133 -2.58 12.28 -6.67
CA LEU A 133 -3.18 12.48 -8.00
C LEU A 133 -2.23 13.23 -8.93
N GLU A 134 -1.61 14.31 -8.44
CA GLU A 134 -0.65 15.07 -9.24
C GLU A 134 0.58 14.22 -9.62
N LEU A 135 1.07 13.37 -8.72
CA LEU A 135 2.20 12.48 -9.03
C LEU A 135 1.81 11.37 -10.00
N ALA A 136 0.64 10.76 -9.82
CA ALA A 136 0.12 9.66 -10.64
C ALA A 136 -0.08 10.05 -12.12
N ARG A 137 -0.33 11.34 -12.39
CA ARG A 137 -0.37 11.90 -13.76
C ARG A 137 0.92 11.69 -14.53
N HIS A 138 2.06 11.63 -13.85
CA HIS A 138 3.38 11.61 -14.49
C HIS A 138 4.07 10.26 -14.38
N VAL A 139 3.94 9.57 -13.25
CA VAL A 139 4.70 8.34 -12.95
C VAL A 139 3.83 7.27 -12.28
N ALA A 140 4.22 6.01 -12.42
CA ALA A 140 3.58 4.91 -11.73
C ALA A 140 3.89 4.96 -10.23
N LEU A 141 2.85 4.95 -9.40
CA LEU A 141 3.01 5.00 -7.95
C LEU A 141 3.05 3.60 -7.37
N VAL A 142 4.01 3.37 -6.49
CA VAL A 142 4.13 2.18 -5.66
C VAL A 142 3.88 2.60 -4.22
N GLY A 143 2.98 1.90 -3.55
CA GLY A 143 2.71 2.15 -2.15
C GLY A 143 2.11 0.92 -1.49
N GLY A 144 2.47 0.70 -0.23
CA GLY A 144 1.74 -0.22 0.62
C GLY A 144 0.80 0.61 1.47
N VAL A 145 -0.51 0.33 1.42
CA VAL A 145 -1.43 0.85 2.43
C VAL A 145 -1.72 -0.28 3.41
N THR A 146 -1.07 -0.21 4.55
CA THR A 146 -1.14 -1.22 5.63
C THR A 146 -2.33 -1.01 6.57
N ASP A 147 -3.08 0.06 6.35
CA ASP A 147 -4.28 0.40 7.11
C ASP A 147 -5.54 0.17 6.25
N PRO A 148 -6.49 -0.69 6.69
CA PRO A 148 -7.75 -0.93 5.97
C PRO A 148 -8.61 0.32 5.78
N ILE A 149 -8.47 1.33 6.65
CA ILE A 149 -9.12 2.62 6.50
C ILE A 149 -8.49 3.37 5.34
N LEU A 150 -7.16 3.48 5.29
CA LEU A 150 -6.49 4.27 4.26
C LEU A 150 -6.61 3.62 2.88
N GLN A 151 -6.73 2.28 2.81
CA GLN A 151 -6.82 1.58 1.53
C GLN A 151 -7.98 2.14 0.70
N VAL A 152 -9.15 2.31 1.30
CA VAL A 152 -10.33 2.81 0.58
C VAL A 152 -10.22 4.26 0.12
N TYR A 153 -9.26 5.06 0.62
CA TYR A 153 -9.01 6.43 0.17
C TYR A 153 -8.01 6.55 -0.98
N PHE A 154 -7.08 5.60 -1.12
CA PHE A 154 -5.88 5.79 -1.95
C PHE A 154 -5.54 4.61 -2.88
N GLU A 155 -6.15 3.44 -2.73
CA GLU A 155 -5.80 2.25 -3.53
C GLU A 155 -5.99 2.46 -5.04
N ASP A 156 -6.89 3.35 -5.44
CA ASP A 156 -7.16 3.67 -6.84
C ASP A 156 -6.01 4.45 -7.50
N LEU A 157 -5.08 5.00 -6.72
CA LEU A 157 -3.96 5.81 -7.21
C LEU A 157 -2.66 5.02 -7.40
N TYR A 158 -2.58 3.80 -6.85
CA TYR A 158 -1.36 2.97 -6.93
C TYR A 158 -1.40 2.03 -8.14
N SER A 159 -0.24 1.85 -8.77
CA SER A 159 -0.06 0.90 -9.87
C SER A 159 0.55 -0.43 -9.40
N PHE A 160 1.16 -0.45 -8.21
CA PHE A 160 1.75 -1.63 -7.59
C PHE A 160 1.86 -1.47 -6.08
N GLY A 161 1.83 -2.58 -5.35
CA GLY A 161 1.96 -2.61 -3.90
C GLY A 161 3.35 -3.03 -3.44
N LEU A 162 3.86 -2.40 -2.37
CA LEU A 162 5.07 -2.88 -1.68
C LEU A 162 4.81 -2.96 -0.17
N PHE A 163 4.82 -4.17 0.35
CA PHE A 163 4.50 -4.49 1.74
C PHE A 163 5.70 -5.14 2.41
N TYR A 164 5.83 -4.90 3.71
CA TYR A 164 6.98 -5.33 4.49
C TYR A 164 6.47 -6.16 5.65
N ASP A 165 7.17 -7.25 5.97
CA ASP A 165 6.97 -8.08 7.17
C ASP A 165 5.47 -8.44 7.41
N LEU A 166 4.99 -9.51 6.77
CA LEU A 166 3.61 -9.99 6.91
C LEU A 166 3.39 -10.63 8.28
N ASP A 167 3.16 -9.80 9.29
CA ASP A 167 3.10 -10.26 10.67
C ASP A 167 1.74 -10.83 11.09
N ASN A 168 0.69 -10.70 10.27
CA ASN A 168 -0.66 -11.10 10.68
C ASN A 168 -1.63 -11.47 9.53
N ASP A 169 -2.68 -12.22 9.90
CA ASP A 169 -3.77 -12.63 9.02
C ASP A 169 -4.60 -11.45 8.51
N CYS A 170 -4.64 -10.33 9.26
CA CYS A 170 -5.38 -9.13 8.86
C CYS A 170 -4.81 -8.54 7.57
N MET A 171 -3.48 -8.37 7.51
CA MET A 171 -2.75 -7.94 6.33
C MET A 171 -2.94 -8.92 5.18
N THR A 172 -2.88 -10.23 5.46
CA THR A 172 -3.12 -11.23 4.41
C THR A 172 -4.51 -11.09 3.80
N ASN A 173 -5.53 -10.91 4.63
CA ASN A 173 -6.90 -10.69 4.17
C ASN A 173 -7.03 -9.38 3.38
N LEU A 174 -6.43 -8.29 3.88
CA LEU A 174 -6.45 -6.98 3.26
C LEU A 174 -5.86 -7.00 1.84
N LEU A 175 -4.64 -7.54 1.73
CA LEU A 175 -3.89 -7.54 0.47
C LEU A 175 -4.43 -8.56 -0.54
N SER A 176 -5.14 -9.60 -0.09
CA SER A 176 -5.88 -10.49 -0.99
C SER A 176 -6.99 -9.79 -1.77
N ASN A 177 -7.41 -8.59 -1.33
CA ASN A 177 -8.39 -7.76 -2.02
C ASN A 177 -7.76 -6.62 -2.82
N SER A 178 -6.43 -6.55 -2.92
CA SER A 178 -5.75 -5.47 -3.65
C SER A 178 -6.08 -5.52 -5.14
N PRO A 179 -6.40 -4.38 -5.80
CA PRO A 179 -6.75 -4.33 -7.22
C PRO A 179 -5.52 -4.26 -8.14
N PHE A 180 -4.33 -4.51 -7.62
CA PHE A 180 -3.05 -4.48 -8.32
C PHE A 180 -2.09 -5.53 -7.75
N GLY A 181 -1.03 -5.82 -8.49
CA GLY A 181 0.01 -6.74 -8.02
C GLY A 181 0.77 -6.19 -6.82
N ILE A 182 1.28 -7.07 -5.97
CA ILE A 182 1.97 -6.70 -4.73
C ILE A 182 3.31 -7.41 -4.61
N ALA A 183 4.29 -6.72 -4.06
CA ALA A 183 5.55 -7.28 -3.62
C ALA A 183 5.58 -7.35 -2.10
N ILE A 184 6.01 -8.48 -1.57
CA ILE A 184 6.26 -8.69 -0.14
C ILE A 184 7.76 -8.74 0.08
N LEU A 185 8.27 -7.76 0.82
CA LEU A 185 9.65 -7.71 1.29
C LEU A 185 9.67 -8.19 2.74
N ASP A 186 10.16 -9.40 2.99
CA ASP A 186 10.39 -9.90 4.34
C ASP A 186 11.89 -9.98 4.59
N ARG A 187 12.35 -9.37 5.67
CA ARG A 187 13.77 -9.35 6.04
C ARG A 187 14.27 -10.70 6.54
N HIS A 188 13.37 -11.62 6.86
CA HIS A 188 13.67 -12.93 7.40
C HIS A 188 13.73 -14.01 6.31
N PHE A 189 13.48 -13.69 5.04
CA PHE A 189 13.57 -14.67 3.96
C PHE A 189 15.01 -15.12 3.74
N ASN A 190 15.24 -16.40 4.03
CA ASN A 190 16.46 -17.10 3.63
C ASN A 190 16.39 -17.38 2.12
N THR A 191 17.36 -16.87 1.36
CA THR A 191 17.42 -16.97 -0.10
C THR A 191 17.44 -18.40 -0.63
N CYS A 192 17.80 -19.38 0.20
CA CYS A 192 17.86 -20.79 -0.18
C CYS A 192 16.48 -21.45 -0.42
N GLN A 193 15.36 -20.82 -0.05
CA GLN A 193 14.01 -21.37 -0.21
C GLN A 193 13.02 -20.45 -0.94
N VAL A 194 13.50 -19.44 -1.66
CA VAL A 194 12.68 -18.40 -2.30
C VAL A 194 11.58 -18.99 -3.18
N GLU A 195 11.85 -20.06 -3.93
CA GLU A 195 10.86 -20.65 -4.83
C GLU A 195 9.73 -21.40 -4.09
N LEU A 196 10.05 -22.09 -2.99
CA LEU A 196 9.03 -22.78 -2.20
C LEU A 196 8.16 -21.77 -1.45
N LEU A 197 8.81 -20.77 -0.88
CA LEU A 197 8.19 -19.68 -0.16
C LEU A 197 7.32 -18.81 -1.09
N SER A 198 7.78 -18.52 -2.31
CA SER A 198 7.00 -17.73 -3.28
C SER A 198 5.70 -18.44 -3.63
N ARG A 199 5.74 -19.76 -3.86
CA ARG A 199 4.54 -20.56 -4.11
C ARG A 199 3.60 -20.58 -2.90
N GLN A 200 4.12 -20.72 -1.68
CA GLN A 200 3.30 -20.70 -0.47
C GLN A 200 2.61 -19.34 -0.29
N ILE A 201 3.36 -18.26 -0.45
CA ILE A 201 2.84 -16.89 -0.35
C ILE A 201 1.77 -16.67 -1.42
N GLN A 202 2.06 -17.00 -2.68
CA GLN A 202 1.10 -16.84 -3.76
C GLN A 202 -0.21 -17.60 -3.48
N GLN A 203 -0.11 -18.87 -3.03
CA GLN A 203 -1.28 -19.66 -2.62
C GLN A 203 -2.05 -19.03 -1.46
N CYS A 204 -1.39 -18.36 -0.51
CA CYS A 204 -2.06 -17.68 0.59
C CYS A 204 -2.94 -16.51 0.12
N PHE A 205 -2.55 -15.83 -0.96
CA PHE A 205 -3.23 -14.64 -1.49
C PHE A 205 -4.24 -14.96 -2.58
N GLU A 206 -4.08 -16.03 -3.36
CA GLU A 206 -4.98 -16.43 -4.44
C GLU A 206 -6.39 -16.84 -3.97
N VAL A 207 -6.55 -17.17 -2.70
CA VAL A 207 -7.82 -17.68 -2.15
C VAL A 207 -8.74 -16.53 -1.73
N GLN A 208 -10.03 -16.67 -2.03
CA GLN A 208 -11.09 -15.77 -1.56
C GLN A 208 -11.18 -15.77 -0.03
N ARG A 209 -11.24 -14.59 0.56
CA ARG A 209 -11.25 -14.41 2.03
C ARG A 209 -12.38 -13.50 2.45
N LEU A 210 -13.13 -13.95 3.46
CA LEU A 210 -14.17 -13.16 4.11
C LEU A 210 -13.59 -12.47 5.34
N HIS A 211 -13.61 -11.15 5.39
CA HIS A 211 -13.04 -10.37 6.48
C HIS A 211 -13.82 -9.07 6.73
N LEU A 212 -13.54 -8.41 7.85
CA LEU A 212 -14.07 -7.07 8.12
C LEU A 212 -13.19 -6.02 7.46
N GLY A 213 -13.82 -5.06 6.80
CA GLY A 213 -13.15 -3.94 6.14
C GLY A 213 -13.94 -2.65 6.27
N VAL A 214 -13.37 -1.56 5.77
CA VAL A 214 -14.04 -0.27 5.69
C VAL A 214 -14.68 -0.13 4.32
N MET A 215 -15.92 0.35 4.26
CA MET A 215 -16.67 0.58 3.04
C MET A 215 -16.56 2.05 2.61
N GLY A 216 -16.96 2.37 1.37
CA GLY A 216 -16.82 3.71 0.82
C GLY A 216 -17.56 4.82 1.58
N LEU A 217 -18.63 4.48 2.31
CA LEU A 217 -19.35 5.39 3.22
C LEU A 217 -18.73 5.51 4.62
N GLY A 218 -17.55 4.94 4.85
CA GLY A 218 -16.84 4.95 6.13
C GLY A 218 -17.39 3.97 7.18
N GLN A 219 -18.29 3.09 6.77
CA GLN A 219 -18.89 2.06 7.63
C GLN A 219 -18.00 0.80 7.66
N ILE A 220 -18.04 0.05 8.76
CA ILE A 220 -17.43 -1.28 8.81
C ILE A 220 -18.40 -2.27 8.15
N GLY A 221 -17.89 -3.03 7.19
CA GLY A 221 -18.64 -4.03 6.45
C GLY A 221 -17.87 -5.34 6.32
N MET A 222 -18.58 -6.38 5.89
CA MET A 222 -17.98 -7.66 5.55
C MET A 222 -17.57 -7.66 4.07
N VAL A 223 -16.29 -7.87 3.82
CA VAL A 223 -15.68 -7.87 2.49
C VAL A 223 -15.33 -9.30 2.11
N LEU A 224 -15.78 -9.73 0.95
CA LEU A 224 -15.37 -10.98 0.32
C LEU A 224 -14.33 -10.65 -0.76
N SER A 225 -13.06 -10.94 -0.49
CA SER A 225 -12.00 -10.72 -1.48
C SER A 225 -12.10 -11.73 -2.62
N LYS A 226 -11.62 -11.32 -3.80
CA LYS A 226 -11.51 -12.22 -4.96
C LYS A 226 -10.27 -13.11 -4.91
N GLY A 227 -9.33 -12.81 -4.01
CA GLY A 227 -7.96 -13.32 -4.06
C GLY A 227 -7.10 -12.48 -5.02
N ASN A 228 -5.78 -12.52 -4.79
CA ASN A 228 -4.78 -11.84 -5.59
C ASN A 228 -3.69 -12.84 -5.99
N SER A 229 -3.59 -13.13 -7.29
CA SER A 229 -2.55 -14.00 -7.87
C SER A 229 -1.27 -13.23 -8.22
N ASP A 230 -1.34 -11.90 -8.27
CA ASP A 230 -0.28 -11.05 -8.79
C ASP A 230 0.70 -10.68 -7.67
N VAL A 231 1.17 -11.70 -6.94
CA VAL A 231 2.01 -11.57 -5.75
C VAL A 231 3.43 -12.03 -6.02
N VAL A 232 4.40 -11.20 -5.67
CA VAL A 232 5.82 -11.53 -5.78
C VAL A 232 6.56 -11.33 -4.46
N ILE A 233 7.68 -12.02 -4.29
CA ILE A 233 8.62 -11.76 -3.22
C ILE A 233 9.61 -10.70 -3.70
N ALA A 234 9.78 -9.63 -2.92
CA ALA A 234 10.88 -8.70 -3.09
C ALA A 234 12.06 -9.13 -2.22
N ILE A 235 13.27 -8.98 -2.76
CA ILE A 235 14.53 -9.17 -2.04
C ILE A 235 15.26 -7.83 -2.04
N GLY A 236 15.66 -7.35 -0.85
CA GLY A 236 16.40 -6.10 -0.71
C GLY A 236 17.79 -6.20 -1.34
N LEU A 237 18.23 -5.13 -2.02
CA LEU A 237 19.57 -5.06 -2.62
C LEU A 237 20.69 -5.01 -1.56
N ASP A 238 20.38 -4.50 -0.38
CA ASP A 238 21.23 -4.51 0.81
C ASP A 238 21.54 -5.95 1.26
N LEU A 239 20.54 -6.82 1.32
CA LEU A 239 20.72 -8.26 1.59
C LEU A 239 21.57 -8.94 0.52
N LEU A 240 21.42 -8.54 -0.75
CA LEU A 240 22.25 -9.06 -1.84
C LEU A 240 23.73 -8.64 -1.70
N SER A 241 24.02 -7.46 -1.17
CA SER A 241 25.40 -7.02 -0.92
C SER A 241 26.10 -7.86 0.16
N GLU A 242 25.40 -8.18 1.26
CA GLU A 242 25.91 -9.07 2.31
C GLU A 242 26.16 -10.49 1.79
N MET A 243 25.37 -10.94 0.81
CA MET A 243 25.54 -12.24 0.16
C MET A 243 26.72 -12.28 -0.81
N MET A 244 26.98 -11.18 -1.54
CA MET A 244 28.13 -11.08 -2.45
C MET A 244 29.46 -11.07 -1.70
N ASP A 245 29.50 -10.56 -0.46
CA ASP A 245 30.70 -10.57 0.38
C ASP A 245 30.99 -11.96 1.00
N GLN A 246 30.07 -12.93 0.87
CA GLN A 246 30.22 -14.31 1.36
C GLN A 246 30.61 -15.34 0.26
N ILE A 247 30.82 -14.89 -0.98
CA ILE A 247 31.28 -15.70 -2.13
C ILE A 247 32.70 -15.30 -2.51
#